data_AF-A0A656DAR7-F1
#
_entry.id   AF-A0A656DAR7-F1
#
_cell.length_a   1.000
_cell.length_b   1.000
_cell.length_c   1.000
_cell.angle_alpha   90.00
_cell.angle_beta   90.00
_cell.angle_gamma   90.00
#
_symmetry.space_group_name_H-M   'P 1'
#
loop_
_entity.id
_entity.type
_entity.pdbx_description
1 polymer ?
#
loop_
_entity_poly.entity_id
_entity_poly.type
_entity_poly.pdbx_seq_one_letter_code
_entity_poly.pdbx_strand_id
1 'polypeptide(L)'
;MSKRELAKAYNPHEVEDKWYEYWMKNGYFYAKVNPEKKPYTIVMPPPNITGMLTLGHVLNNTIQDIYIRWKRMQGFEACWIPGTDHAGIATQNAVEKALAKEGLRREDLGREKFLERVWKWKEEYGNTIIKQLKKLGVSCDWKRERFTMDEGLSNAVKEVFIRLYEKGLIYRGKYIVNWCPRCHTALADDEVEYKEQVGKLWYIKYPIENSNDFIVVATTRPETMLGDTAVAVNPKDERYKHLIGKYAILPLVGRKLPVIADEIVDMEFGTGAVKVTPAHDPNDYLMATKHDLALVVAMDTYARMNENVPEKYRGLDRYEARREVVKDLEKQGYLVKVEDYTHAVGRCYRCDTIIEPYLSDQWFVKMKPLAEKALQVVLDGKIKFYPERWIKVYEHWMRNVRDWCISRQIWWGHRIPVYYCDDCGEIMVEREEPKKCK
;
A
#
# COMPACT_ATOMS: atom_id res chain seq x y z
N MET A 1 -38.40 -55.98 -7.00
CA MET A 1 -37.55 -54.80 -6.67
C MET A 1 -36.70 -55.19 -5.48
N SER A 2 -35.39 -55.43 -5.65
CA SER A 2 -34.54 -55.68 -4.48
C SER A 2 -34.49 -54.41 -3.63
N LYS A 3 -34.75 -54.54 -2.32
CA LYS A 3 -34.51 -53.46 -1.37
C LYS A 3 -33.02 -53.13 -1.45
N ARG A 4 -32.69 -51.94 -1.93
CA ARG A 4 -31.32 -51.40 -1.81
C ARG A 4 -31.07 -51.19 -0.33
N GLU A 5 -30.29 -52.07 0.29
CA GLU A 5 -29.79 -51.84 1.65
C GLU A 5 -28.77 -50.70 1.60
N LEU A 6 -28.96 -49.71 2.49
CA LEU A 6 -28.01 -48.62 2.66
C LEU A 6 -26.77 -49.13 3.38
N ALA A 7 -25.59 -48.66 2.98
CA ALA A 7 -24.34 -48.97 3.67
C ALA A 7 -24.40 -48.51 5.14
N LYS A 8 -23.77 -49.27 6.04
CA LYS A 8 -23.75 -48.96 7.48
C LYS A 8 -23.02 -47.66 7.83
N ALA A 9 -22.08 -47.24 6.98
CA ALA A 9 -21.31 -46.00 7.14
C ALA A 9 -21.42 -45.15 5.87
N TYR A 10 -21.55 -43.84 6.05
CA TYR A 10 -21.55 -42.88 4.95
C TYR A 10 -20.12 -42.69 4.44
N ASN A 11 -19.91 -42.89 3.13
CA ASN A 11 -18.66 -42.58 2.47
C ASN A 11 -18.84 -41.34 1.55
N PRO A 12 -18.33 -40.16 1.94
CA PRO A 12 -18.47 -38.94 1.13
C PRO A 12 -17.80 -39.05 -0.25
N HIS A 13 -16.71 -39.81 -0.37
CA HIS A 13 -15.97 -39.96 -1.62
C HIS A 13 -16.79 -40.61 -2.74
N GLU A 14 -17.78 -41.43 -2.40
CA GLU A 14 -18.67 -42.09 -3.36
C GLU A 14 -19.83 -41.18 -3.82
N VAL A 15 -20.03 -40.05 -3.15
CA VAL A 15 -21.23 -39.22 -3.28
C VAL A 15 -20.90 -37.82 -3.81
N GLU A 16 -19.92 -37.15 -3.24
CA GLU A 16 -19.64 -35.72 -3.47
C GLU A 16 -19.30 -35.41 -4.93
N ASP A 17 -18.29 -36.09 -5.49
CA ASP A 17 -17.81 -35.81 -6.86
C ASP A 17 -18.89 -36.10 -7.90
N LYS A 18 -19.61 -37.22 -7.73
CA LYS A 18 -20.73 -37.61 -8.58
C LYS A 18 -21.81 -36.53 -8.64
N TRP A 19 -22.24 -36.01 -7.48
CA TRP A 19 -23.32 -35.00 -7.45
C TRP A 19 -22.86 -33.65 -7.97
N TYR A 20 -21.63 -33.26 -7.67
CA TYR A 20 -21.10 -31.99 -8.16
C TYR A 20 -20.99 -31.98 -9.68
N GLU A 21 -20.45 -33.04 -10.28
CA GLU A 21 -20.41 -33.22 -11.74
C GLU A 21 -21.80 -33.18 -12.35
N TYR A 22 -22.77 -33.85 -11.72
CA TYR A 22 -24.16 -33.84 -12.17
C TYR A 22 -24.76 -32.42 -12.16
N TRP A 23 -24.58 -31.65 -11.08
CA TRP A 23 -25.09 -30.27 -11.01
C TRP A 23 -24.44 -29.34 -12.03
N MET A 24 -23.13 -29.48 -12.24
CA MET A 24 -22.37 -28.72 -13.22
C MET A 24 -22.85 -29.02 -14.65
N LYS A 25 -23.02 -30.29 -15.00
CA LYS A 25 -23.45 -30.72 -16.34
C LYS A 25 -24.85 -30.25 -16.69
N ASN A 26 -25.74 -30.20 -15.71
CA ASN A 26 -27.12 -29.71 -15.87
C ASN A 26 -27.24 -28.17 -15.70
N GLY A 27 -26.15 -27.47 -15.41
CA GLY A 27 -26.13 -26.01 -15.31
C GLY A 27 -26.94 -25.44 -14.15
N TYR A 28 -27.11 -26.19 -13.05
CA TYR A 28 -27.97 -25.78 -11.91
C TYR A 28 -27.49 -24.54 -11.16
N PHE A 29 -26.23 -24.14 -11.34
CA PHE A 29 -25.67 -22.96 -10.69
C PHE A 29 -25.73 -21.69 -11.55
N TYR A 30 -26.08 -21.83 -12.82
CA TYR A 30 -26.11 -20.70 -13.75
C TYR A 30 -27.34 -19.82 -13.53
N ALA A 31 -27.11 -18.54 -13.26
CA ALA A 31 -28.19 -17.57 -13.08
C ALA A 31 -28.49 -16.84 -14.39
N LYS A 32 -29.77 -16.78 -14.75
CA LYS A 32 -30.27 -16.03 -15.93
C LYS A 32 -31.13 -14.86 -15.45
N VAL A 33 -31.07 -13.75 -16.18
CA VAL A 33 -31.96 -12.62 -15.90
C VAL A 33 -33.41 -13.10 -16.07
N ASN A 34 -34.17 -13.04 -14.99
CA ASN A 34 -35.57 -13.45 -14.96
C ASN A 34 -36.42 -12.33 -14.33
N PRO A 35 -37.25 -11.62 -15.11
CA PRO A 35 -38.10 -10.54 -14.61
C PRO A 35 -39.14 -11.00 -13.56
N GLU A 36 -39.50 -12.28 -13.53
CA GLU A 36 -40.51 -12.83 -12.62
C GLU A 36 -39.94 -13.18 -11.24
N LYS A 37 -38.62 -13.22 -11.10
CA LYS A 37 -37.95 -13.58 -9.84
C LYS A 37 -37.19 -12.41 -9.25
N LYS A 38 -37.22 -12.33 -7.92
CA LYS A 38 -36.40 -11.36 -7.20
C LYS A 38 -34.92 -11.78 -7.25
N PRO A 39 -34.00 -10.91 -7.69
CA PRO A 39 -32.58 -11.25 -7.72
C PRO A 39 -31.99 -11.31 -6.31
N TYR A 40 -31.04 -12.22 -6.11
CA TYR A 40 -30.20 -12.26 -4.92
C TYR A 40 -28.75 -12.51 -5.34
N THR A 41 -27.90 -11.50 -5.21
CA THR A 41 -26.54 -11.55 -5.75
C THR A 41 -25.50 -11.49 -4.65
N ILE A 42 -24.49 -12.35 -4.74
CA ILE A 42 -23.25 -12.26 -3.96
C ILE A 42 -22.08 -12.15 -4.94
N VAL A 43 -21.15 -11.24 -4.68
CA VAL A 43 -19.85 -11.20 -5.34
C VAL A 43 -18.87 -11.93 -4.44
N MET A 44 -18.27 -13.01 -4.94
CA MET A 44 -17.24 -13.74 -4.20
C MET A 44 -16.03 -12.82 -4.00
N PRO A 45 -15.54 -12.63 -2.75
CA PRO A 45 -14.24 -12.00 -2.53
C PRO A 45 -13.18 -12.83 -3.27
N PRO A 46 -12.56 -12.29 -4.34
CA PRO A 46 -11.73 -13.08 -5.22
C PRO A 46 -10.44 -13.50 -4.49
N PRO A 47 -10.14 -14.80 -4.31
CA PRO A 47 -8.89 -15.23 -3.72
C PRO A 47 -7.69 -14.82 -4.58
N ASN A 48 -6.61 -14.43 -3.92
CA ASN A 48 -5.34 -14.06 -4.56
C ASN A 48 -4.66 -15.29 -5.17
N ILE A 49 -4.09 -15.13 -6.37
CA ILE A 49 -3.31 -16.19 -7.04
C ILE A 49 -1.90 -16.42 -6.45
N THR A 50 -1.75 -16.28 -5.14
CA THR A 50 -0.46 -16.37 -4.43
C THR A 50 -0.17 -17.74 -3.83
N GLY A 51 -1.12 -18.69 -3.91
CA GLY A 51 -0.99 -20.01 -3.30
C GLY A 51 -2.30 -20.82 -3.31
N MET A 52 -2.39 -21.80 -2.40
CA MET A 52 -3.58 -22.62 -2.21
C MET A 52 -4.56 -21.99 -1.20
N LEU A 53 -5.83 -22.39 -1.26
CA LEU A 53 -6.84 -21.98 -0.29
C LEU A 53 -6.54 -22.54 1.11
N THR A 54 -6.82 -21.71 2.11
CA THR A 54 -6.73 -22.02 3.55
C THR A 54 -8.12 -22.17 4.18
N LEU A 55 -8.19 -22.62 5.44
CA LEU A 55 -9.47 -22.76 6.17
C LEU A 55 -10.28 -21.46 6.26
N GLY A 56 -9.63 -20.29 6.28
CA GLY A 56 -10.33 -19.01 6.21
C GLY A 56 -11.14 -18.84 4.93
N HIS A 57 -10.61 -19.31 3.80
CA HIS A 57 -11.33 -19.31 2.53
C HIS A 57 -12.48 -20.31 2.54
N VAL A 58 -12.30 -21.48 3.16
CA VAL A 58 -13.36 -22.48 3.33
C VAL A 58 -14.52 -21.88 4.11
N LEU A 59 -14.24 -21.27 5.28
CA LEU A 59 -15.27 -20.61 6.09
C LEU A 59 -16.02 -19.53 5.30
N ASN A 60 -15.28 -18.64 4.62
CA ASN A 60 -15.87 -17.55 3.85
C ASN A 60 -16.80 -18.05 2.73
N ASN A 61 -16.37 -19.05 1.97
CA ASN A 61 -17.14 -19.59 0.86
C ASN A 61 -18.33 -20.43 1.32
N THR A 62 -18.18 -21.20 2.41
CA THR A 62 -19.28 -21.99 2.99
C THR A 62 -20.43 -21.10 3.42
N ILE A 63 -20.15 -19.96 4.09
CA ILE A 63 -21.20 -19.02 4.50
C ILE A 63 -21.94 -18.45 3.29
N GLN A 64 -21.21 -18.00 2.27
CA GLN A 64 -21.82 -17.48 1.04
C GLN A 64 -22.67 -18.54 0.32
N ASP A 65 -22.17 -19.78 0.22
CA ASP A 65 -22.87 -20.88 -0.42
C ASP A 65 -24.18 -21.25 0.30
N ILE A 66 -24.18 -21.24 1.64
CA ILE A 66 -25.39 -21.44 2.44
C ILE A 66 -26.46 -20.41 2.05
N TYR A 67 -26.10 -19.13 2.00
CA TYR A 67 -27.05 -18.08 1.62
C TYR A 67 -27.55 -18.23 0.18
N ILE A 68 -26.67 -18.56 -0.76
CA ILE A 68 -27.02 -18.74 -2.17
C ILE A 68 -27.98 -19.91 -2.34
N ARG A 69 -27.68 -21.07 -1.74
CA ARG A 69 -28.55 -22.24 -1.78
C ARG A 69 -29.90 -21.96 -1.13
N TRP A 70 -29.89 -21.38 0.07
CA TRP A 70 -31.10 -21.01 0.79
C TRP A 70 -31.99 -20.06 -0.03
N LYS A 71 -31.42 -19.00 -0.62
CA LYS A 71 -32.17 -18.04 -1.42
C LYS A 71 -32.68 -18.64 -2.73
N ARG A 72 -31.89 -19.47 -3.39
CA ARG A 72 -32.31 -20.23 -4.57
C ARG A 72 -33.52 -21.11 -4.25
N MET A 73 -33.49 -21.81 -3.11
CA MET A 73 -34.61 -22.64 -2.62
C MET A 73 -35.85 -21.83 -2.24
N GLN A 74 -35.69 -20.56 -1.83
CA GLN A 74 -36.79 -19.62 -1.59
C GLN A 74 -37.38 -19.01 -2.87
N GLY A 75 -36.94 -19.43 -4.06
CA GLY A 75 -37.45 -18.95 -5.34
C GLY A 75 -36.79 -17.67 -5.88
N PHE A 76 -35.76 -17.15 -5.20
CA PHE A 76 -34.97 -16.03 -5.72
C PHE A 76 -34.14 -16.46 -6.93
N GLU A 77 -33.84 -15.51 -7.82
CA GLU A 77 -32.82 -15.69 -8.85
C GLU A 77 -31.43 -15.44 -8.22
N ALA A 78 -30.90 -16.50 -7.60
CA ALA A 78 -29.65 -16.44 -6.85
C ALA A 78 -28.42 -16.50 -7.78
N CYS A 79 -27.65 -15.42 -7.83
CA CYS A 79 -26.44 -15.29 -8.64
C CYS A 79 -25.21 -15.11 -7.74
N TRP A 80 -24.27 -16.04 -7.78
CA TRP A 80 -23.01 -15.91 -7.07
C TRP A 80 -21.86 -15.83 -8.06
N ILE A 81 -21.23 -14.67 -8.15
CA ILE A 81 -20.20 -14.37 -9.15
C ILE A 81 -18.85 -14.81 -8.60
N PRO A 82 -18.20 -15.85 -9.16
CA PRO A 82 -16.86 -16.24 -8.75
C PRO A 82 -15.78 -15.42 -9.46
N GLY A 83 -14.60 -15.37 -8.87
CA GLY A 83 -13.44 -14.81 -9.55
C GLY A 83 -12.15 -15.00 -8.77
N THR A 84 -11.03 -14.62 -9.38
CA THR A 84 -9.70 -14.64 -8.76
C THR A 84 -9.02 -13.28 -8.91
N ASP A 85 -8.19 -12.92 -7.93
CA ASP A 85 -7.47 -11.65 -7.93
C ASP A 85 -6.01 -11.87 -8.34
N HIS A 86 -5.56 -11.09 -9.31
CA HIS A 86 -4.18 -10.98 -9.74
C HIS A 86 -3.23 -10.59 -8.60
N ALA A 87 -3.73 -9.93 -7.54
CA ALA A 87 -3.03 -9.53 -6.33
C ALA A 87 -1.74 -8.71 -6.57
N GLY A 88 -1.57 -8.11 -7.76
CA GLY A 88 -0.44 -7.30 -8.19
C GLY A 88 0.90 -7.73 -7.59
N ILE A 89 1.41 -6.87 -6.73
CA ILE A 89 2.68 -7.00 -6.00
C ILE A 89 2.79 -8.24 -5.11
N ALA A 90 1.71 -8.81 -4.58
CA ALA A 90 1.76 -10.07 -3.83
C ALA A 90 2.13 -11.24 -4.74
N THR A 91 1.50 -11.33 -5.91
CA THR A 91 1.83 -12.34 -6.93
C THR A 91 3.22 -12.13 -7.48
N GLN A 92 3.59 -10.88 -7.79
CA GLN A 92 4.94 -10.55 -8.23
C GLN A 92 5.99 -11.01 -7.21
N ASN A 93 5.80 -10.75 -5.92
CA ASN A 93 6.70 -11.24 -4.87
C ASN A 93 6.73 -12.77 -4.76
N ALA A 94 5.60 -13.46 -4.95
CA ALA A 94 5.55 -14.92 -4.93
C ALA A 94 6.37 -15.52 -6.09
N VAL A 95 6.22 -14.95 -7.29
CA VAL A 95 6.99 -15.35 -8.48
C VAL A 95 8.47 -15.00 -8.32
N GLU A 96 8.82 -13.82 -7.80
CA GLU A 96 10.21 -13.46 -7.49
C GLU A 96 10.85 -14.42 -6.49
N LYS A 97 10.12 -14.85 -5.44
CA LYS A 97 10.60 -15.88 -4.49
C LYS A 97 10.81 -17.23 -5.17
N ALA A 98 9.98 -17.60 -6.15
CA ALA A 98 10.16 -18.82 -6.92
C ALA A 98 11.41 -18.72 -7.83
N LEU A 99 11.59 -17.59 -8.52
CA LEU A 99 12.78 -17.32 -9.34
C LEU A 99 14.07 -17.32 -8.52
N ALA A 100 14.03 -16.77 -7.30
CA ALA A 100 15.19 -16.77 -6.41
C ALA A 100 15.66 -18.19 -6.05
N LYS A 101 14.74 -19.18 -5.97
CA LYS A 101 15.10 -20.60 -5.78
C LYS A 101 15.77 -21.20 -7.01
N GLU A 102 15.52 -20.64 -8.19
CA GLU A 102 16.19 -20.98 -9.44
C GLU A 102 17.50 -20.19 -9.63
N GLY A 103 17.89 -19.32 -8.67
CA GLY A 103 19.08 -18.47 -8.76
C GLY A 103 18.92 -17.26 -9.69
N LEU A 104 17.69 -16.92 -10.10
CA LEU A 104 17.38 -15.82 -11.02
C LEU A 104 16.66 -14.68 -10.30
N ARG A 105 16.83 -13.45 -10.80
CA ARG A 105 16.05 -12.27 -10.42
C ARG A 105 15.16 -11.83 -11.58
N ARG A 106 14.16 -10.99 -11.29
CA ARG A 106 13.26 -10.46 -12.34
C ARG A 106 14.03 -9.62 -13.37
N GLU A 107 15.03 -8.88 -12.93
CA GLU A 107 15.87 -8.04 -13.79
C GLU A 107 16.65 -8.88 -14.81
N ASP A 108 17.06 -10.10 -14.41
CA ASP A 108 17.80 -11.01 -15.28
C ASP A 108 16.92 -11.56 -16.43
N LEU A 109 15.59 -11.58 -16.26
CA LEU A 109 14.64 -12.01 -17.30
C LEU A 109 14.18 -10.88 -18.21
N GLY A 110 14.15 -9.65 -17.71
CA GLY A 110 13.44 -8.54 -18.35
C GLY A 110 11.92 -8.62 -18.21
N ARG A 111 11.23 -7.51 -18.53
CA ARG A 111 9.79 -7.34 -18.24
C ARG A 111 8.90 -8.35 -18.96
N GLU A 112 9.11 -8.57 -20.25
CA GLU A 112 8.23 -9.43 -21.06
C GLU A 112 8.26 -10.89 -20.58
N LYS A 113 9.45 -11.48 -20.46
CA LYS A 113 9.62 -12.85 -19.97
C LYS A 113 9.15 -13.02 -18.53
N PHE A 114 9.34 -12.00 -17.69
CA PHE A 114 8.79 -12.03 -16.34
C PHE A 114 7.26 -12.08 -16.36
N LEU A 115 6.59 -11.27 -17.19
CA LEU A 115 5.13 -11.28 -17.33
C LEU A 115 4.62 -12.63 -17.82
N GLU A 116 5.29 -13.26 -18.80
CA GLU A 116 4.96 -14.62 -19.24
C GLU A 116 5.03 -15.62 -18.08
N ARG A 117 6.06 -15.53 -17.24
CA ARG A 117 6.19 -16.39 -16.05
C ARG A 117 5.05 -16.16 -15.05
N VAL A 118 4.63 -14.90 -14.84
CA VAL A 118 3.51 -14.58 -13.95
C VAL A 118 2.18 -15.10 -14.52
N TRP A 119 1.97 -15.06 -15.84
CA TRP A 119 0.78 -15.66 -16.46
C TRP A 119 0.76 -17.19 -16.30
N LYS A 120 1.90 -17.87 -16.47
CA LYS A 120 2.02 -19.32 -16.19
C LYS A 120 1.70 -19.64 -14.73
N TRP A 121 2.20 -18.81 -13.80
CA TRP A 121 1.85 -18.91 -12.38
C TRP A 121 0.34 -18.77 -12.15
N LYS A 122 -0.31 -17.79 -12.80
CA LYS A 122 -1.77 -17.61 -12.74
C LYS A 122 -2.51 -18.85 -13.23
N GLU A 123 -2.05 -19.49 -14.31
CA GLU A 123 -2.67 -20.71 -14.82
C GLU A 123 -2.57 -21.86 -13.81
N GLU A 124 -1.39 -22.08 -13.23
CA GLU A 124 -1.18 -23.16 -12.26
C GLU A 124 -2.00 -22.97 -10.97
N TYR A 125 -1.84 -21.81 -10.31
CA TYR A 125 -2.47 -21.54 -9.03
C TYR A 125 -3.96 -21.18 -9.16
N GLY A 126 -4.34 -20.45 -10.21
CA GLY A 126 -5.74 -20.16 -10.50
C GLY A 126 -6.54 -21.44 -10.74
N ASN A 127 -6.00 -22.38 -11.54
CA ASN A 127 -6.63 -23.68 -11.75
C ASN A 127 -6.74 -24.48 -10.45
N THR A 128 -5.73 -24.40 -9.58
CA THR A 128 -5.75 -25.08 -8.27
C THR A 128 -6.84 -24.52 -7.36
N ILE A 129 -6.95 -23.19 -7.25
CA ILE A 129 -8.00 -22.51 -6.48
C ILE A 129 -9.39 -22.93 -6.97
N ILE A 130 -9.62 -22.91 -8.28
CA ILE A 130 -10.90 -23.31 -8.87
C ILE A 130 -11.21 -24.77 -8.57
N LYS A 131 -10.22 -25.68 -8.69
CA LYS A 131 -10.38 -27.09 -8.32
C LYS A 131 -10.76 -27.26 -6.85
N GLN A 132 -10.12 -26.52 -5.94
CA GLN A 132 -10.42 -26.58 -4.50
C GLN A 132 -11.84 -26.07 -4.20
N LEU A 133 -12.27 -24.97 -4.82
CA LEU A 133 -13.64 -24.46 -4.66
C LEU A 133 -14.68 -25.44 -5.20
N LYS A 134 -14.44 -26.03 -6.38
CA LYS A 134 -15.31 -27.06 -6.95
C LYS A 134 -15.38 -28.30 -6.06
N LYS A 135 -14.23 -28.73 -5.50
CA LYS A 135 -14.17 -29.86 -4.57
C LYS A 135 -14.90 -29.58 -3.25
N LEU A 136 -14.88 -28.32 -2.77
CA LEU A 136 -15.68 -27.88 -1.63
C LEU A 136 -17.19 -27.94 -1.91
N GLY A 137 -17.60 -28.02 -3.18
CA GLY A 137 -19.00 -28.15 -3.56
C GLY A 137 -19.74 -26.82 -3.68
N VAL A 138 -19.04 -25.69 -3.85
CA VAL A 138 -19.67 -24.37 -3.94
C VAL A 138 -20.58 -24.25 -5.17
N SER A 139 -21.74 -23.60 -5.01
CA SER A 139 -22.79 -23.48 -6.04
C SER A 139 -22.76 -22.15 -6.81
N CYS A 140 -21.55 -21.64 -7.08
CA CYS A 140 -21.35 -20.38 -7.80
C CYS A 140 -21.51 -20.52 -9.31
N ASP A 141 -21.75 -19.38 -9.96
CA ASP A 141 -21.94 -19.31 -11.41
C ASP A 141 -20.58 -19.29 -12.13
N TRP A 142 -20.02 -20.48 -12.36
CA TRP A 142 -18.75 -20.65 -13.07
C TRP A 142 -18.73 -20.08 -14.50
N LYS A 143 -19.89 -19.86 -15.14
CA LYS A 143 -19.91 -19.23 -16.47
C LYS A 143 -19.60 -17.73 -16.39
N ARG A 144 -19.73 -17.14 -15.20
CA ARG A 144 -19.42 -15.73 -14.91
C ARG A 144 -18.10 -15.56 -14.17
N GLU A 145 -17.24 -16.56 -14.21
CA GLU A 145 -15.91 -16.45 -13.63
C GLU A 145 -15.17 -15.24 -14.20
N ARG A 146 -14.58 -14.46 -13.30
CA ARG A 146 -13.77 -13.29 -13.63
C ARG A 146 -12.36 -13.42 -13.07
N PHE A 147 -11.44 -12.78 -13.77
CA PHE A 147 -10.09 -12.56 -13.29
C PHE A 147 -9.84 -11.06 -13.33
N THR A 148 -9.29 -10.47 -12.27
CA THR A 148 -9.17 -8.99 -12.20
C THR A 148 -8.42 -8.36 -13.37
N MET A 149 -7.48 -9.09 -13.99
CA MET A 149 -6.78 -8.67 -15.21
C MET A 149 -7.32 -9.31 -16.51
N ASP A 150 -8.54 -9.86 -16.51
CA ASP A 150 -9.23 -10.20 -17.75
C ASP A 150 -9.60 -8.93 -18.55
N GLU A 151 -9.95 -9.10 -19.82
CA GLU A 151 -10.23 -7.99 -20.73
C GLU A 151 -11.36 -7.08 -20.20
N GLY A 152 -12.44 -7.69 -19.69
CA GLY A 152 -13.62 -6.97 -19.22
C GLY A 152 -13.32 -6.10 -18.00
N LEU A 153 -12.69 -6.67 -16.98
CA LEU A 153 -12.33 -5.95 -15.75
C LEU A 153 -11.19 -4.96 -15.98
N SER A 154 -10.24 -5.27 -16.86
CA SER A 154 -9.19 -4.30 -17.25
C SER A 154 -9.78 -3.06 -17.91
N ASN A 155 -10.78 -3.24 -18.80
CA ASN A 155 -11.48 -2.11 -19.41
C ASN A 155 -12.30 -1.33 -18.38
N ALA A 156 -12.92 -2.00 -17.41
CA ALA A 156 -13.64 -1.32 -16.32
C ALA A 156 -12.70 -0.46 -15.46
N VAL A 157 -11.50 -0.96 -15.12
CA VAL A 157 -10.49 -0.19 -14.36
C VAL A 157 -10.04 1.05 -15.13
N LYS A 158 -9.76 0.92 -16.43
CA LYS A 158 -9.42 2.07 -17.30
C LYS A 158 -10.53 3.12 -17.32
N GLU A 159 -11.78 2.69 -17.52
CA GLU A 159 -12.94 3.57 -17.55
C GLU A 159 -13.13 4.31 -16.22
N VAL A 160 -12.98 3.63 -15.08
CA VAL A 160 -13.06 4.25 -13.75
C VAL A 160 -11.96 5.29 -13.56
N PHE A 161 -10.72 4.97 -13.94
CA PHE A 161 -9.61 5.92 -13.86
C PHE A 161 -9.90 7.19 -14.66
N ILE A 162 -10.29 7.05 -15.92
CA ILE A 162 -10.55 8.18 -16.81
C ILE A 162 -11.71 9.04 -16.27
N ARG A 163 -12.81 8.43 -15.84
CA ARG A 163 -13.95 9.18 -15.28
C ARG A 163 -13.61 9.92 -14.00
N LEU A 164 -12.78 9.35 -13.13
CA LEU A 164 -12.36 10.03 -11.90
C LEU A 164 -11.38 11.16 -12.20
N TYR A 165 -10.51 10.99 -13.21
CA TYR A 165 -9.63 12.05 -13.70
C TYR A 165 -10.41 13.21 -14.32
N GLU A 166 -11.37 12.95 -15.22
CA GLU A 166 -12.26 13.95 -15.82
C GLU A 166 -13.06 14.74 -14.76
N LYS A 167 -13.35 14.12 -13.61
CA LYS A 167 -14.02 14.76 -12.47
C LYS A 167 -13.07 15.54 -11.56
N GLY A 168 -11.78 15.60 -11.86
CA GLY A 168 -10.76 16.26 -11.03
C GLY A 168 -10.50 15.56 -9.69
N LEU A 169 -10.93 14.29 -9.55
CA LEU A 169 -10.73 13.47 -8.36
C LEU A 169 -9.42 12.69 -8.42
N ILE A 170 -8.88 12.41 -9.61
CA ILE A 170 -7.53 11.88 -9.77
C ILE A 170 -6.58 13.02 -10.12
N TYR A 171 -5.43 13.05 -9.46
CA TYR A 171 -4.38 14.04 -9.72
C TYR A 171 -2.99 13.43 -9.54
N ARG A 172 -1.99 14.06 -10.15
CA ARG A 172 -0.57 13.75 -9.92
C ARG A 172 0.00 14.77 -8.95
N GLY A 173 0.73 14.32 -7.94
CA GLY A 173 1.37 15.19 -6.97
C GLY A 173 2.63 14.58 -6.38
N LYS A 174 3.50 15.44 -5.86
CA LYS A 174 4.60 15.02 -4.98
C LYS A 174 4.04 14.80 -3.59
N TYR A 175 4.29 13.62 -3.04
CA TYR A 175 3.87 13.29 -1.69
C TYR A 175 4.87 12.32 -1.07
N ILE A 176 4.91 12.29 0.27
CA ILE A 176 5.67 11.28 0.99
C ILE A 176 4.92 9.97 0.93
N VAL A 177 5.48 9.01 0.20
CA VAL A 177 4.94 7.67 0.11
C VAL A 177 5.74 6.69 0.95
N ASN A 178 5.07 5.64 1.38
CA ASN A 178 5.72 4.50 2.02
C ASN A 178 6.45 3.70 0.94
N TRP A 179 7.75 3.92 0.77
CA TRP A 179 8.56 3.26 -0.26
C TRP A 179 9.20 1.99 0.29
N CYS A 180 9.08 0.88 -0.45
CA CYS A 180 9.81 -0.33 -0.15
C CYS A 180 11.08 -0.42 -1.03
N PRO A 181 12.28 -0.21 -0.46
CA PRO A 181 13.54 -0.24 -1.24
C PRO A 181 13.93 -1.65 -1.70
N ARG A 182 13.28 -2.70 -1.18
CA ARG A 182 13.46 -4.06 -1.69
C ARG A 182 12.56 -4.36 -2.88
N CYS A 183 11.28 -4.00 -2.79
CA CYS A 183 10.32 -4.26 -3.87
C CYS A 183 10.38 -3.20 -4.98
N HIS A 184 10.96 -2.03 -4.70
CA HIS A 184 11.01 -0.84 -5.54
C HIS A 184 9.62 -0.33 -5.94
N THR A 185 8.74 -0.20 -4.95
CA THR A 185 7.39 0.33 -5.16
C THR A 185 6.90 1.08 -3.93
N ALA A 186 6.04 2.07 -4.18
CA ALA A 186 5.19 2.68 -3.15
C ALA A 186 4.19 1.66 -2.58
N LEU A 187 3.82 1.87 -1.32
CA LEU A 187 2.81 1.15 -0.55
C LEU A 187 1.76 2.16 -0.06
N ALA A 188 0.49 1.74 0.00
CA ALA A 188 -0.54 2.50 0.71
C ALA A 188 -0.33 2.39 2.23
N ASP A 189 -0.94 3.30 2.99
CA ASP A 189 -0.86 3.29 4.46
C ASP A 189 -1.35 1.96 5.06
N ASP A 190 -2.43 1.39 4.50
CA ASP A 190 -2.99 0.09 4.91
C ASP A 190 -2.08 -1.11 4.55
N GLU A 191 -1.01 -0.90 3.78
CA GLU A 191 -0.02 -1.92 3.40
C GLU A 191 1.25 -1.86 4.26
N VAL A 192 1.26 -1.05 5.32
CA VAL A 192 2.39 -0.90 6.25
C VAL A 192 2.05 -1.56 7.59
N GLU A 193 2.90 -2.49 8.03
CA GLU A 193 2.79 -3.10 9.35
C GLU A 193 3.80 -2.46 10.30
N TYR A 194 3.32 -1.98 11.44
CA TYR A 194 4.18 -1.39 12.47
C TYR A 194 4.57 -2.46 13.50
N LYS A 195 5.88 -2.59 13.75
CA LYS A 195 6.42 -3.47 14.79
C LYS A 195 7.28 -2.66 15.75
N GLU A 196 7.14 -2.92 17.05
CA GLU A 196 8.04 -2.35 18.04
C GLU A 196 9.46 -2.88 17.85
N GLN A 197 10.42 -1.98 17.86
CA GLN A 197 11.83 -2.31 17.74
C GLN A 197 12.64 -1.45 18.70
N VAL A 198 13.56 -2.11 19.41
CA VAL A 198 14.57 -1.41 20.21
C VAL A 198 15.55 -0.74 19.25
N GLY A 199 15.53 0.58 19.26
CA GLY A 199 16.45 1.45 18.53
C GLY A 199 17.24 2.33 19.49
N LYS A 200 17.78 3.42 18.95
CA LYS A 200 18.46 4.44 19.75
C LYS A 200 17.90 5.81 19.40
N LEU A 201 18.00 6.72 20.36
CA LEU A 201 17.70 8.13 20.21
C LEU A 201 19.02 8.91 20.37
N TRP A 202 19.42 9.59 19.30
CA TRP A 202 20.64 10.38 19.26
C TRP A 202 20.34 11.85 19.48
N TYR A 203 21.13 12.50 20.33
CA TYR A 203 21.03 13.91 20.64
C TYR A 203 22.17 14.66 19.97
N ILE A 204 21.86 15.54 19.02
CA ILE A 204 22.85 16.15 18.13
C ILE A 204 22.79 17.66 18.27
N LYS A 205 23.95 18.30 18.45
CA LYS A 205 24.10 19.77 18.52
C LYS A 205 24.14 20.36 17.12
N TYR A 206 23.34 21.41 16.92
CA TYR A 206 23.32 22.25 15.74
C TYR A 206 23.77 23.65 16.16
N PRO A 207 24.97 24.09 15.77
CA PRO A 207 25.47 25.43 16.08
C PRO A 207 24.55 26.51 15.51
N ILE A 208 24.34 27.60 16.24
CA ILE A 208 23.59 28.75 15.73
C ILE A 208 24.56 29.69 15.01
N GLU A 209 24.15 30.15 13.82
CA GLU A 209 24.94 31.07 13.02
C GLU A 209 25.25 32.36 13.81
N ASN A 210 26.51 32.80 13.75
CA ASN A 210 27.01 34.00 14.42
C ASN A 210 26.78 34.02 15.94
N SER A 211 26.66 32.85 16.58
CA SER A 211 26.55 32.69 18.03
C SER A 211 27.41 31.53 18.53
N ASN A 212 27.74 31.55 19.82
CA ASN A 212 28.28 30.39 20.54
C ASN A 212 27.16 29.44 21.02
N ASP A 213 25.90 29.80 20.79
CA ASP A 213 24.73 28.98 21.11
C ASP A 213 24.61 27.78 20.17
N PHE A 214 23.93 26.75 20.65
CA PHE A 214 23.55 25.59 19.86
C PHE A 214 22.15 25.13 20.24
N ILE A 215 21.46 24.51 19.30
CA ILE A 215 20.20 23.79 19.55
C ILE A 215 20.47 22.29 19.51
N VAL A 216 19.93 21.54 20.46
CA VAL A 216 20.08 20.09 20.50
C VAL A 216 18.80 19.48 19.95
N VAL A 217 18.92 18.64 18.92
CA VAL A 217 17.79 17.89 18.34
C VAL A 217 17.89 16.42 18.73
N ALA A 218 16.75 15.80 19.00
CA ALA A 218 16.66 14.37 19.23
C ALA A 218 16.16 13.67 17.95
N THR A 219 16.83 12.59 17.53
CA THR A 219 16.39 11.81 16.36
C THR A 219 16.74 10.33 16.47
N THR A 220 15.88 9.47 15.91
CA THR A 220 16.14 8.04 15.70
C THR A 220 16.81 7.75 14.36
N ARG A 221 17.00 8.75 13.50
CA ARG A 221 17.53 8.59 12.13
C ARG A 221 18.62 9.61 11.80
N PRO A 222 19.83 9.51 12.40
CA PRO A 222 20.92 10.46 12.15
C PRO A 222 21.27 10.61 10.66
N GLU A 223 21.22 9.54 9.87
CA GLU A 223 21.53 9.56 8.44
C GLU A 223 20.64 10.50 7.62
N THR A 224 19.40 10.71 8.06
CA THR A 224 18.45 11.60 7.37
C THR A 224 18.79 13.07 7.57
N MET A 225 19.59 13.41 8.58
CA MET A 225 19.96 14.81 8.88
C MET A 225 20.66 15.51 7.72
N LEU A 226 21.32 14.74 6.85
CA LEU A 226 22.00 15.27 5.67
C LEU A 226 21.03 15.95 4.69
N GLY A 227 19.75 15.60 4.75
CA GLY A 227 18.65 16.21 4.00
C GLY A 227 17.89 17.30 4.75
N ASP A 228 18.35 17.75 5.93
CA ASP A 228 17.59 18.71 6.73
C ASP A 228 17.47 20.07 6.05
N THR A 229 16.32 20.70 6.25
CA THR A 229 16.00 22.01 5.68
C THR A 229 15.49 23.01 6.71
N ALA A 230 15.22 22.58 7.94
CA ALA A 230 14.92 23.45 9.07
C ALA A 230 15.16 22.73 10.41
N VAL A 231 15.12 23.48 11.50
CA VAL A 231 14.93 22.94 12.86
C VAL A 231 13.61 23.52 13.38
N ALA A 232 12.68 22.67 13.83
CA ALA A 232 11.40 23.11 14.34
C ALA A 232 11.36 23.03 15.87
N VAL A 233 10.78 24.06 16.48
CA VAL A 233 10.54 24.17 17.92
C VAL A 233 9.09 24.54 18.18
N ASN A 234 8.56 24.16 19.35
CA ASN A 234 7.21 24.60 19.70
C ASN A 234 7.21 26.10 20.03
N PRO A 235 6.26 26.91 19.49
CA PRO A 235 6.18 28.35 19.80
C PRO A 235 5.97 28.67 21.29
N LYS A 236 5.43 27.72 22.06
CA LYS A 236 5.20 27.83 23.51
C LYS A 236 6.39 27.39 24.35
N ASP A 237 7.46 26.90 23.72
CA ASP A 237 8.67 26.48 24.42
C ASP A 237 9.60 27.68 24.68
N GLU A 238 9.53 28.20 25.91
CA GLU A 238 10.36 29.32 26.37
C GLU A 238 11.86 29.03 26.27
N ARG A 239 12.29 27.75 26.25
CA ARG A 239 13.71 27.37 26.10
C ARG A 239 14.29 27.78 24.75
N TYR A 240 13.49 27.76 23.68
CA TYR A 240 13.97 27.99 22.30
C TYR A 240 13.34 29.19 21.60
N LYS A 241 12.42 29.89 22.26
CA LYS A 241 11.71 31.06 21.71
C LYS A 241 12.65 32.14 21.15
N HIS A 242 13.79 32.34 21.80
CA HIS A 242 14.82 33.30 21.39
C HIS A 242 15.66 32.85 20.16
N LEU A 243 15.51 31.60 19.71
CA LEU A 243 16.17 31.05 18.53
C LEU A 243 15.28 31.07 17.29
N ILE A 244 13.97 31.26 17.44
CA ILE A 244 13.02 31.32 16.30
C ILE A 244 13.43 32.45 15.35
N GLY A 245 13.52 32.14 14.06
CA GLY A 245 13.96 33.07 13.01
C GLY A 245 15.48 33.19 12.85
N LYS A 246 16.27 32.59 13.74
CA LYS A 246 17.72 32.45 13.53
C LYS A 246 18.03 31.28 12.59
N TYR A 247 19.29 31.18 12.17
CA TYR A 247 19.78 30.07 11.37
C TYR A 247 20.65 29.14 12.21
N ALA A 248 20.35 27.85 12.16
CA ALA A 248 21.22 26.78 12.63
C ALA A 248 22.10 26.28 11.47
N ILE A 249 23.34 25.90 11.76
CA ILE A 249 24.24 25.28 10.79
C ILE A 249 24.12 23.78 10.91
N LEU A 250 23.75 23.12 9.81
CA LEU A 250 23.65 21.67 9.74
C LEU A 250 25.05 21.04 9.91
N PRO A 251 25.29 20.26 10.97
CA PRO A 251 26.56 19.56 11.14
C PRO A 251 26.88 18.68 9.93
N LEU A 252 28.16 18.51 9.60
CA LEU A 252 28.69 17.71 8.49
C LEU A 252 28.41 18.25 7.07
N VAL A 253 27.35 19.04 6.88
CA VAL A 253 26.96 19.59 5.57
C VAL A 253 27.26 21.09 5.45
N GLY A 254 27.13 21.85 6.55
CA GLY A 254 27.34 23.30 6.56
C GLY A 254 26.17 24.12 6.00
N ARG A 255 25.03 23.50 5.72
CA ARG A 255 23.82 24.18 5.22
C ARG A 255 23.22 25.07 6.32
N LYS A 256 22.75 26.27 5.95
CA LYS A 256 21.98 27.14 6.85
C LYS A 256 20.53 26.68 6.92
N LEU A 257 20.03 26.43 8.12
CA LEU A 257 18.69 25.93 8.39
C LEU A 257 17.90 26.98 9.19
N PRO A 258 16.77 27.50 8.71
CA PRO A 258 15.92 28.34 9.54
C PRO A 258 15.40 27.56 10.76
N VAL A 259 15.39 28.22 11.91
CA VAL A 259 14.69 27.73 13.11
C VAL A 259 13.24 28.23 13.05
N ILE A 260 12.30 27.31 12.87
CA ILE A 260 10.88 27.60 12.68
C ILE A 260 10.06 27.24 13.92
N ALA A 261 8.89 27.86 14.05
CA ALA A 261 7.94 27.57 15.11
C ALA A 261 6.78 26.73 14.57
N ASP A 262 6.57 25.53 15.12
CA ASP A 262 5.40 24.71 14.79
C ASP A 262 4.82 24.00 16.01
N GLU A 263 3.48 24.00 16.12
CA GLU A 263 2.76 23.39 17.23
C GLU A 263 2.74 21.86 17.19
N ILE A 264 3.08 21.25 16.05
CA ILE A 264 3.23 19.79 15.93
C ILE A 264 4.41 19.26 16.75
N VAL A 265 5.37 20.13 17.11
CA VAL A 265 6.54 19.76 17.90
C VAL A 265 6.13 19.54 19.35
N ASP A 266 6.33 18.33 19.85
CA ASP A 266 6.12 17.99 21.25
C ASP A 266 7.27 18.56 22.12
N MET A 267 6.91 19.35 23.12
CA MET A 267 7.85 19.98 24.06
C MET A 267 8.47 18.98 25.04
N GLU A 268 7.76 17.89 25.35
CA GLU A 268 8.15 16.87 26.32
C GLU A 268 9.03 15.79 25.68
N PHE A 269 8.93 15.60 24.36
CA PHE A 269 9.70 14.59 23.65
C PHE A 269 11.14 15.05 23.36
N GLY A 270 12.11 14.25 23.82
CA GLY A 270 13.53 14.48 23.58
C GLY A 270 14.01 15.81 24.14
N THR A 271 14.25 16.79 23.28
CA THR A 271 14.69 18.13 23.66
C THR A 271 13.61 19.20 23.54
N GLY A 272 12.48 18.93 22.87
CA GLY A 272 11.53 19.96 22.43
C GLY A 272 11.91 20.66 21.12
N ALA A 273 13.01 20.22 20.49
CA ALA A 273 13.44 20.65 19.17
C ALA A 273 13.63 19.43 18.24
N VAL A 274 13.04 19.50 17.05
CA VAL A 274 13.11 18.42 16.07
C VAL A 274 13.83 18.89 14.81
N LYS A 275 14.68 18.03 14.24
CA LYS A 275 15.19 18.27 12.89
C LYS A 275 14.05 18.10 11.89
N VAL A 276 14.03 18.89 10.83
CA VAL A 276 13.02 18.80 9.77
C VAL A 276 13.68 18.30 8.50
N THR A 277 13.34 17.06 8.11
CA THR A 277 13.80 16.39 6.88
C THR A 277 12.63 16.06 5.96
N PRO A 278 12.10 17.04 5.21
CA PRO A 278 10.79 16.93 4.55
C PRO A 278 10.65 15.80 3.55
N ALA A 279 11.75 15.35 2.94
CA ALA A 279 11.73 14.29 1.94
C ALA A 279 11.71 12.86 2.53
N HIS A 280 11.86 12.72 3.86
CA HIS A 280 12.11 11.45 4.53
C HIS A 280 11.25 11.20 5.77
N ASP A 281 10.33 12.11 6.10
CA ASP A 281 9.35 11.94 7.18
C ASP A 281 8.01 12.63 6.83
N PRO A 282 6.84 11.97 7.05
CA PRO A 282 5.54 12.56 6.74
C PRO A 282 5.19 13.82 7.55
N ASN A 283 5.57 13.90 8.83
CA ASN A 283 5.30 15.08 9.66
C ASN A 283 6.19 16.25 9.24
N ASP A 284 7.46 15.97 8.92
CA ASP A 284 8.38 16.97 8.39
C ASP A 284 7.92 17.54 7.05
N TYR A 285 7.33 16.71 6.19
CA TYR A 285 6.74 17.15 4.93
C TYR A 285 5.54 18.10 5.12
N LEU A 286 4.69 17.82 6.11
CA LEU A 286 3.56 18.70 6.44
C LEU A 286 4.07 20.06 6.96
N MET A 287 5.09 20.05 7.82
CA MET A 287 5.74 21.29 8.27
C MET A 287 6.37 22.05 7.10
N ALA A 288 7.06 21.36 6.20
CA ALA A 288 7.66 21.98 5.03
C ALA A 288 6.64 22.63 4.10
N THR A 289 5.49 21.97 3.91
CA THR A 289 4.40 22.51 3.08
C THR A 289 3.79 23.76 3.72
N LYS A 290 3.67 23.79 5.05
CA LYS A 290 3.11 24.92 5.81
C LYS A 290 4.06 26.13 5.86
N HIS A 291 5.37 25.87 5.94
CA HIS A 291 6.41 26.90 6.11
C HIS A 291 7.24 27.17 4.84
N ASP A 292 6.82 26.63 3.70
CA ASP A 292 7.48 26.76 2.39
C ASP A 292 8.99 26.40 2.41
N LEU A 293 9.29 25.24 3.01
CA LEU A 293 10.67 24.75 3.10
C LEU A 293 11.08 23.97 1.85
N ALA A 294 12.37 24.02 1.54
CA ALA A 294 12.95 23.19 0.49
C ALA A 294 12.74 21.69 0.77
N LEU A 295 12.59 20.90 -0.29
CA LEU A 295 12.43 19.45 -0.20
C LEU A 295 13.71 18.76 -0.72
N VAL A 296 14.62 18.41 0.19
CA VAL A 296 15.91 17.79 -0.16
C VAL A 296 15.84 16.28 0.01
N VAL A 297 15.81 15.55 -1.12
CA VAL A 297 15.87 14.09 -1.13
C VAL A 297 17.33 13.65 -0.91
N ALA A 298 17.65 13.15 0.28
CA ALA A 298 18.99 12.65 0.64
C ALA A 298 19.31 11.19 0.22
N MET A 299 18.30 10.36 -0.06
CA MET A 299 18.49 8.95 -0.42
C MET A 299 17.77 8.66 -1.73
N ASP A 300 18.27 7.70 -2.50
CA ASP A 300 17.64 7.21 -3.72
C ASP A 300 16.57 6.13 -3.45
N THR A 301 16.00 5.58 -4.53
CA THR A 301 14.99 4.51 -4.46
C THR A 301 15.52 3.15 -3.97
N TYR A 302 16.84 3.02 -3.79
CA TYR A 302 17.51 1.85 -3.20
C TYR A 302 17.85 2.08 -1.72
N ALA A 303 17.42 3.21 -1.14
CA ALA A 303 17.80 3.66 0.19
C ALA A 303 19.32 3.84 0.37
N ARG A 304 20.00 4.26 -0.71
CA ARG A 304 21.40 4.68 -0.68
C ARG A 304 21.49 6.19 -0.75
N MET A 305 22.51 6.75 -0.12
CA MET A 305 22.71 8.19 -0.12
C MET A 305 23.03 8.72 -1.53
N ASN A 306 22.36 9.79 -1.95
CA ASN A 306 22.49 10.33 -3.32
C ASN A 306 23.42 11.55 -3.41
N GLU A 307 23.44 12.23 -4.56
CA GLU A 307 24.26 13.39 -4.84
C GLU A 307 24.00 14.62 -3.95
N ASN A 308 22.83 14.71 -3.30
CA ASN A 308 22.43 15.85 -2.46
C ASN A 308 23.11 15.84 -1.08
N VAL A 309 23.89 14.81 -0.76
CA VAL A 309 24.66 14.72 0.49
C VAL A 309 26.17 14.88 0.25
N PRO A 310 26.97 15.16 1.30
CA PRO A 310 28.42 15.27 1.17
C PRO A 310 29.05 14.05 0.52
N GLU A 311 30.09 14.27 -0.29
CA GLU A 311 30.74 13.25 -1.11
C GLU A 311 31.13 11.99 -0.32
N LYS A 312 31.57 12.17 0.93
CA LYS A 312 31.92 11.09 1.85
C LYS A 312 30.82 10.04 2.03
N TYR A 313 29.55 10.43 2.01
CA TYR A 313 28.42 9.53 2.31
C TYR A 313 27.75 8.95 1.07
N ARG A 314 28.05 9.47 -0.13
CA ARG A 314 27.36 9.09 -1.37
C ARG A 314 27.53 7.60 -1.67
N GLY A 315 26.44 6.95 -2.10
CA GLY A 315 26.40 5.53 -2.45
C GLY A 315 26.33 4.56 -1.27
N LEU A 316 26.55 5.01 -0.03
CA LEU A 316 26.40 4.17 1.17
C LEU A 316 24.94 3.77 1.37
N ASP A 317 24.71 2.53 1.83
CA ASP A 317 23.41 2.13 2.35
C ASP A 317 23.03 2.99 3.57
N ARG A 318 21.74 3.27 3.77
CA ARG A 318 21.25 4.07 4.90
C ARG A 318 21.80 3.66 6.28
N TYR A 319 22.01 2.36 6.52
CA TYR A 319 22.51 1.89 7.81
C TYR A 319 24.02 2.05 7.93
N GLU A 320 24.74 1.94 6.82
CA GLU A 320 26.17 2.27 6.73
C GLU A 320 26.38 3.77 6.92
N ALA A 321 25.60 4.58 6.21
CA ALA A 321 25.57 6.04 6.35
C ALA A 321 25.27 6.46 7.79
N ARG A 322 24.31 5.80 8.47
CA ARG A 322 24.03 6.05 9.90
C ARG A 322 25.27 5.84 10.77
N ARG A 323 26.00 4.74 10.58
CA ARG A 323 27.21 4.45 11.36
C ARG A 323 28.30 5.50 11.12
N GLU A 324 28.54 5.86 9.86
CA GLU A 324 29.55 6.86 9.50
C GLU A 324 29.18 8.28 9.99
N VAL A 325 27.91 8.69 9.85
CA VAL A 325 27.40 9.97 10.35
C VAL A 325 27.59 10.06 11.86
N VAL A 326 27.16 9.04 12.62
CA VAL A 326 27.31 9.04 14.09
C VAL A 326 28.78 9.14 14.51
N LYS A 327 29.67 8.40 13.84
CA LYS A 327 31.11 8.44 14.09
C LYS A 327 31.72 9.82 13.83
N ASP A 328 31.28 10.49 12.75
CA ASP A 328 31.77 11.84 12.45
C ASP A 328 31.22 12.90 13.39
N LEU A 329 29.95 12.77 13.82
CA LEU A 329 29.35 13.64 14.83
C LEU A 329 30.07 13.52 16.17
N GLU A 330 30.44 12.31 16.57
CA GLU A 330 31.24 12.07 17.78
C GLU A 330 32.64 12.67 17.66
N LYS A 331 33.33 12.42 16.53
CA LYS A 331 34.67 12.97 16.27
C LYS A 331 34.70 14.50 16.26
N GLN A 332 33.64 15.15 15.78
CA GLN A 332 33.52 16.61 15.72
C GLN A 332 32.85 17.23 16.97
N GLY A 333 32.50 16.42 17.97
CA GLY A 333 31.93 16.90 19.24
C GLY A 333 30.48 17.39 19.15
N TYR A 334 29.76 17.04 18.06
CA TYR A 334 28.35 17.39 17.88
C TYR A 334 27.40 16.39 18.55
N LEU A 335 27.84 15.15 18.80
CA LEU A 335 27.03 14.15 19.51
C LEU A 335 27.04 14.42 21.02
N VAL A 336 25.86 14.60 21.63
CA VAL A 336 25.70 14.89 23.06
C VAL A 336 25.58 13.62 23.89
N LYS A 337 24.61 12.79 23.53
CA LYS A 337 24.30 11.53 24.22
C LYS A 337 23.51 10.61 23.28
N VAL A 338 23.48 9.33 23.64
CA VAL A 338 22.73 8.29 22.95
C VAL A 338 21.97 7.50 23.99
N GLU A 339 20.67 7.34 23.78
CA GLU A 339 19.78 6.61 24.69
C GLU A 339 19.10 5.46 23.93
N ASP A 340 18.82 4.37 24.62
CA ASP A 340 18.00 3.31 24.05
C ASP A 340 16.55 3.77 23.97
N TYR A 341 15.90 3.55 22.83
CA TYR A 341 14.54 4.02 22.58
C TYR A 341 13.76 3.01 21.75
N THR A 342 12.69 2.51 22.33
CA THR A 342 11.78 1.58 21.65
C THR A 342 10.72 2.39 20.92
N HIS A 343 10.56 2.12 19.63
CA HIS A 343 9.54 2.78 18.80
C HIS A 343 8.96 1.83 17.77
N ALA A 344 7.79 2.21 17.26
CA ALA A 344 7.12 1.49 16.19
C ALA A 344 7.78 1.82 14.84
N VAL A 345 8.28 0.79 14.15
CA VAL A 345 8.91 0.92 12.82
C VAL A 345 7.99 0.29 11.78
N GLY A 346 7.68 1.06 10.73
CA GLY A 346 6.90 0.57 9.60
C GLY A 346 7.69 -0.42 8.75
N ARG A 347 7.05 -1.53 8.38
CA ARG A 347 7.60 -2.59 7.53
C ARG A 347 6.62 -2.92 6.41
N CYS A 348 7.16 -3.35 5.28
CA CYS A 348 6.36 -3.83 4.17
C CYS A 348 5.67 -5.15 4.56
N TYR A 349 4.33 -5.22 4.54
CA TYR A 349 3.56 -6.39 4.99
C TYR A 349 3.92 -7.71 4.29
N ARG A 350 4.52 -7.64 3.09
CA ARG A 350 4.85 -8.83 2.26
C ARG A 350 6.26 -9.34 2.48
N CYS A 351 7.14 -8.43 2.86
CA CYS A 351 8.56 -8.47 2.57
C CYS A 351 9.39 -8.19 3.82
N ASP A 352 8.76 -7.63 4.85
CA ASP A 352 9.27 -7.28 6.19
C ASP A 352 10.44 -6.29 6.20
N THR A 353 10.94 -5.86 5.03
CA THR A 353 11.88 -4.74 4.93
C THR A 353 11.26 -3.46 5.48
N ILE A 354 12.05 -2.75 6.29
CA ILE A 354 11.71 -1.43 6.82
C ILE A 354 11.51 -0.46 5.65
N ILE A 355 10.36 0.20 5.64
CA ILE A 355 9.98 1.15 4.60
C ILE A 355 10.74 2.46 4.77
N GLU A 356 10.90 3.19 3.66
CA GLU A 356 11.39 4.56 3.64
C GLU A 356 10.24 5.48 3.30
N PRO A 357 9.92 6.48 4.14
CA PRO A 357 9.16 7.62 3.67
C PRO A 357 9.99 8.29 2.57
N TYR A 358 9.44 8.41 1.37
CA TYR A 358 10.17 8.90 0.20
C TYR A 358 9.30 9.86 -0.60
N LEU A 359 9.88 11.00 -0.97
CA LEU A 359 9.21 11.98 -1.81
C LEU A 359 9.16 11.49 -3.26
N SER A 360 7.97 11.21 -3.77
CA SER A 360 7.79 10.69 -5.12
C SER A 360 6.59 11.32 -5.83
N ASP A 361 6.71 11.47 -7.14
CA ASP A 361 5.58 11.81 -8.01
C ASP A 361 4.68 10.59 -8.19
N GLN A 362 3.47 10.67 -7.65
CA GLN A 362 2.51 9.57 -7.68
C GLN A 362 1.12 10.09 -8.06
N TRP A 363 0.26 9.15 -8.45
CA TRP A 363 -1.15 9.38 -8.75
C TRP A 363 -1.99 9.10 -7.52
N PHE A 364 -2.87 10.05 -7.21
CA PHE A 364 -3.72 10.02 -6.04
C PHE A 364 -5.19 10.14 -6.42
N VAL A 365 -6.06 9.55 -5.61
CA VAL A 365 -7.50 9.80 -5.62
C VAL A 365 -7.83 10.70 -4.42
N LYS A 366 -8.54 11.81 -4.68
CA LYS A 366 -9.14 12.67 -3.65
C LYS A 366 -10.22 11.90 -2.91
N MET A 367 -9.90 11.41 -1.72
CA MET A 367 -10.75 10.45 -1.01
C MET A 367 -11.88 11.13 -0.26
N LYS A 368 -11.65 12.31 0.33
CA LYS A 368 -12.65 13.02 1.14
C LYS A 368 -14.06 13.10 0.50
N PRO A 369 -14.24 13.61 -0.74
CA PRO A 369 -15.57 13.70 -1.35
C PRO A 369 -16.20 12.33 -1.67
N LEU A 370 -15.39 11.28 -1.84
CA LEU A 370 -15.88 9.92 -2.07
C LEU A 370 -16.27 9.24 -0.75
N ALA A 371 -15.45 9.43 0.28
CA ALA A 371 -15.64 8.87 1.62
C ALA A 371 -16.91 9.43 2.28
N GLU A 372 -17.16 10.73 2.16
CA GLU A 372 -18.38 11.36 2.68
C GLU A 372 -19.65 10.73 2.06
N LYS A 373 -19.67 10.55 0.74
CA LYS A 373 -20.81 9.92 0.04
C LYS A 373 -20.99 8.45 0.44
N ALA A 374 -19.90 7.70 0.53
CA ALA A 374 -19.93 6.30 0.91
C ALA A 374 -20.39 6.12 2.36
N LEU A 375 -19.92 6.98 3.27
CA LEU A 375 -20.34 7.01 4.67
C LEU A 375 -21.83 7.34 4.80
N GLN A 376 -22.33 8.33 4.05
CA GLN A 376 -23.73 8.74 4.14
C GLN A 376 -24.69 7.60 3.80
N VAL A 377 -24.38 6.77 2.79
CA VAL A 377 -25.23 5.63 2.40
C VAL A 377 -25.32 4.57 3.51
N VAL A 378 -24.27 4.41 4.32
CA VAL A 378 -24.25 3.52 5.48
C VAL A 378 -25.05 4.14 6.64
N LEU A 379 -24.85 5.42 6.92
CA LEU A 379 -25.57 6.13 7.98
C LEU A 379 -27.08 6.25 7.70
N ASP A 380 -27.46 6.39 6.43
CA ASP A 380 -28.86 6.36 5.96
C ASP A 380 -29.50 4.96 6.08
N GLY A 381 -28.73 3.93 6.44
CA GLY A 381 -29.21 2.55 6.57
C GLY A 381 -29.48 1.83 5.25
N LYS A 382 -29.07 2.41 4.10
CA LYS A 382 -29.19 1.76 2.77
C LYS A 382 -28.24 0.58 2.64
N ILE A 383 -27.03 0.70 3.20
CA ILE A 383 -26.09 -0.41 3.39
C ILE A 383 -26.15 -0.85 4.85
N LYS A 384 -26.29 -2.16 5.08
CA LYS A 384 -26.37 -2.75 6.42
C LYS A 384 -25.13 -3.59 6.70
N PHE A 385 -24.51 -3.37 7.86
CA PHE A 385 -23.38 -4.15 8.33
C PHE A 385 -23.86 -5.20 9.34
N TYR A 386 -23.25 -6.38 9.29
CA TYR A 386 -23.46 -7.42 10.30
C TYR A 386 -22.12 -7.95 10.81
N PRO A 387 -21.86 -7.93 12.13
CA PRO A 387 -22.65 -7.25 13.17
C PRO A 387 -22.62 -5.72 13.06
N GLU A 388 -23.66 -5.04 13.58
CA GLU A 388 -23.81 -3.57 13.48
C GLU A 388 -22.65 -2.76 14.06
N ARG A 389 -21.90 -3.33 15.01
CA ARG A 389 -20.71 -2.69 15.61
C ARG A 389 -19.68 -2.24 14.56
N TRP A 390 -19.63 -2.90 13.40
CA TRP A 390 -18.70 -2.54 12.32
C TRP A 390 -19.00 -1.18 11.68
N ILE A 391 -20.21 -0.63 11.85
CA ILE A 391 -20.55 0.72 11.36
C ILE A 391 -19.63 1.75 12.00
N LYS A 392 -19.38 1.67 13.32
CA LYS A 392 -18.49 2.61 14.03
C LYS A 392 -17.05 2.52 13.53
N VAL A 393 -16.57 1.32 13.25
CA VAL A 393 -15.21 1.10 12.71
C VAL A 393 -15.10 1.69 11.30
N TYR A 394 -16.08 1.41 10.44
CA TYR A 394 -16.15 1.96 9.09
C TYR A 394 -16.26 3.48 9.08
N GLU A 395 -17.09 4.06 9.96
CA GLU A 395 -17.25 5.49 10.13
C GLU A 395 -15.94 6.14 10.56
N HIS A 396 -15.28 5.60 11.58
CA HIS A 396 -13.99 6.11 12.05
C HIS A 396 -12.95 6.10 10.92
N TRP A 397 -12.90 5.02 10.13
CA TRP A 397 -12.00 4.92 8.99
C TRP A 397 -12.33 5.96 7.91
N MET A 398 -13.60 6.04 7.49
CA MET A 398 -14.04 6.97 6.43
C MET A 398 -13.87 8.45 6.79
N ARG A 399 -13.96 8.82 8.07
CA ARG A 399 -13.75 10.20 8.53
C ARG A 399 -12.28 10.62 8.52
N ASN A 400 -11.36 9.66 8.66
CA ASN A 400 -9.93 9.92 8.80
C ASN A 400 -9.11 9.52 7.57
N VAL A 401 -9.77 9.08 6.49
CA VAL A 401 -9.11 8.62 5.27
C VAL A 401 -8.35 9.77 4.60
N ARG A 402 -7.13 9.47 4.15
CA ARG A 402 -6.28 10.37 3.37
C ARG A 402 -6.44 10.09 1.88
N ASP A 403 -5.93 10.98 1.04
CA ASP A 403 -5.93 10.78 -0.40
C ASP A 403 -5.14 9.52 -0.77
N TRP A 404 -5.74 8.68 -1.59
CA TRP A 404 -5.27 7.32 -1.81
C TRP A 404 -4.25 7.27 -2.94
N CYS A 405 -3.03 6.88 -2.63
CA CYS A 405 -1.99 6.61 -3.63
C CYS A 405 -2.36 5.36 -4.46
N ILE A 406 -2.65 5.55 -5.75
CA ILE A 406 -3.09 4.50 -6.67
C ILE A 406 -2.03 4.04 -7.67
N SER A 407 -0.90 4.75 -7.80
CA SER A 407 0.21 4.30 -8.64
C SER A 407 1.15 3.36 -7.89
N ARG A 408 1.75 2.43 -8.64
CA ARG A 408 2.71 1.43 -8.15
C ARG A 408 3.78 1.20 -9.21
N GLN A 409 5.02 0.99 -8.78
CA GLN A 409 6.16 0.75 -9.67
C GLN A 409 6.40 -0.76 -9.81
N ILE A 410 5.37 -1.46 -10.27
CA ILE A 410 5.34 -2.92 -10.38
C ILE A 410 5.23 -3.34 -11.84
N TRP A 411 5.67 -4.56 -12.13
CA TRP A 411 5.57 -5.12 -13.48
C TRP A 411 4.21 -5.77 -13.69
N TRP A 412 3.66 -6.40 -12.65
CA TRP A 412 2.37 -7.09 -12.68
C TRP A 412 1.22 -6.22 -12.15
N GLY A 413 0.26 -5.88 -13.00
CA GLY A 413 -0.92 -5.08 -12.67
C GLY A 413 -1.47 -4.34 -13.88
N HIS A 414 -2.52 -3.55 -13.69
CA HIS A 414 -3.06 -2.71 -14.74
C HIS A 414 -2.13 -1.54 -15.03
N ARG A 415 -1.78 -1.33 -16.31
CA ARG A 415 -1.11 -0.10 -16.75
C ARG A 415 -2.08 1.07 -16.61
N ILE A 416 -1.67 2.12 -15.90
CA ILE A 416 -2.45 3.36 -15.78
C ILE A 416 -2.55 4.01 -17.18
N PRO A 417 -3.75 4.42 -17.63
CA PRO A 417 -3.98 4.97 -18.98
C PRO A 417 -3.57 6.45 -19.07
N VAL A 418 -2.29 6.71 -18.77
CA VAL A 418 -1.67 8.04 -18.83
C VAL A 418 -0.52 8.00 -19.82
N TYR A 419 -0.46 9.01 -20.67
CA TYR A 419 0.55 9.22 -21.70
C TYR A 419 1.19 10.59 -21.50
N TYR A 420 2.48 10.68 -21.80
CA TYR A 420 3.26 11.92 -21.71
C TYR A 420 3.78 12.23 -23.10
N CYS A 421 3.64 13.47 -23.55
CA CYS A 421 4.30 13.92 -24.77
C CYS A 421 5.79 14.13 -24.49
N ASP A 422 6.67 13.45 -25.24
CA ASP A 422 8.12 13.58 -25.07
C ASP A 422 8.64 14.98 -25.44
N ASP A 423 7.94 15.71 -26.33
CA ASP A 423 8.35 17.04 -26.80
C ASP A 423 8.01 18.15 -25.79
N CYS A 424 6.78 18.14 -25.23
CA CYS A 424 6.26 19.24 -24.41
C CYS A 424 5.89 18.85 -22.97
N GLY A 425 5.92 17.55 -22.63
CA GLY A 425 5.57 17.05 -21.30
C GLY A 425 4.07 17.00 -21.00
N GLU A 426 3.21 17.33 -21.97
CA GLU A 426 1.75 17.33 -21.79
C GLU A 426 1.23 15.96 -21.33
N ILE A 427 0.33 15.97 -20.34
CA ILE A 427 -0.25 14.76 -19.75
C ILE A 427 -1.59 14.46 -20.43
N MET A 428 -1.66 13.34 -21.13
CA MET A 428 -2.87 12.87 -21.81
C MET A 428 -3.41 11.63 -21.10
N VAL A 429 -4.67 11.68 -20.66
CA VAL A 429 -5.36 10.56 -20.02
C VAL A 429 -6.42 10.01 -20.95
N GLU A 430 -6.14 8.88 -21.60
CA GLU A 430 -6.95 8.37 -22.72
C GLU A 430 -7.14 6.84 -22.68
N ARG A 431 -8.23 6.35 -23.28
CA ARG A 431 -8.55 4.91 -23.34
C ARG A 431 -7.54 4.12 -24.16
N GLU A 432 -7.04 4.74 -25.21
CA GLU A 432 -6.09 4.21 -26.17
C GLU A 432 -4.87 5.13 -26.26
N GLU A 433 -3.79 4.61 -26.85
CA GLU A 433 -2.56 5.37 -27.02
C GLU A 433 -2.75 6.52 -28.02
N PRO A 434 -2.53 7.77 -27.61
CA PRO A 434 -2.72 8.92 -28.48
C PRO A 434 -1.66 8.93 -29.58
N LYS A 435 -2.08 9.12 -30.82
CA LYS A 435 -1.18 9.19 -32.00
C LYS A 435 -0.54 10.57 -32.18
N LYS A 436 -1.04 11.59 -31.49
CA LYS A 436 -0.60 12.99 -31.56
C LYS A 436 -0.74 13.63 -30.19
N CYS A 437 0.14 14.59 -29.88
CA CYS A 437 -0.06 15.48 -28.75
C CYS A 437 -1.35 16.31 -28.93
N LYS A 438 -2.00 16.64 -27.81
CA LYS A 438 -3.14 17.57 -27.80
C LYS A 438 -2.71 19.01 -27.98
#